data_AF-V2X4J1-F1
#
_entry.id   AF-V2X4J1-F1
#
_cell.length_a   1.000
_cell.length_b   1.000
_cell.length_c   1.000
_cell.angle_alpha   90.00
_cell.angle_beta   90.00
_cell.angle_gamma   90.00
#
_symmetry.space_group_name_H-M   'P 1'
#
loop_
_entity.id
_entity.type
_entity.pdbx_description
1 polymer ?
#
loop_
_entity_poly.entity_id
_entity_poly.type
_entity_poly.pdbx_seq_one_letter_code
_entity_poly.pdbx_strand_id
1 'polypeptide(L)'
;MSTPLVHEPKRKLALQLDPDPEPRRRFSISKFVFFCVVAGLLICYAFATFTASFGLQLLQVFLGEPHPEVYQNQTWQQALASGHQSEVVRPLIDGEQSYDVLVTVWLRRTEEEKDDMRKEMREIRNTLDSYKTEMKWKDYEYNDYKEDLIHEQPIFSDIVFRGLKLRDRDMFVEIPLQIPTQVFMVETLVH
;
A
#
# COMPACT_ATOMS: atom_id res chain seq x y z
N MET A 1 37.65 48.16 -116.68
CA MET A 1 36.63 47.27 -117.29
C MET A 1 36.32 46.15 -116.31
N SER A 2 35.03 45.97 -116.00
CA SER A 2 34.38 44.76 -115.45
C SER A 2 34.74 44.34 -114.02
N THR A 3 33.85 44.07 -113.05
CA THR A 3 32.40 44.22 -112.78
C THR A 3 32.20 43.77 -111.30
N PRO A 4 31.04 44.00 -110.67
CA PRO A 4 30.78 43.92 -109.22
C PRO A 4 30.15 42.58 -108.76
N LEU A 5 29.86 42.44 -107.46
CA LEU A 5 28.86 41.54 -106.82
C LEU A 5 28.68 42.02 -105.37
N VAL A 6 27.62 42.74 -104.96
CA VAL A 6 26.21 42.37 -104.70
C VAL A 6 26.03 41.13 -103.82
N HIS A 7 25.70 41.34 -102.54
CA HIS A 7 24.56 40.70 -101.85
C HIS A 7 24.20 41.40 -100.51
N GLU A 8 22.97 41.91 -100.44
CA GLU A 8 22.17 42.23 -99.24
C GLU A 8 21.38 40.95 -98.81
N PRO A 9 20.46 40.90 -97.79
CA PRO A 9 20.01 41.88 -96.77
C PRO A 9 19.64 41.30 -95.37
N LYS A 10 19.26 42.15 -94.40
CA LYS A 10 17.91 42.21 -93.76
C LYS A 10 17.91 42.88 -92.37
N ARG A 11 17.36 44.09 -92.34
CA ARG A 11 16.81 44.78 -91.16
C ARG A 11 15.59 44.03 -90.60
N LYS A 12 15.34 44.17 -89.29
CA LYS A 12 14.04 44.62 -88.73
C LYS A 12 14.15 44.85 -87.23
N LEU A 13 13.58 45.97 -86.80
CA LEU A 13 13.55 46.50 -85.44
C LEU A 13 12.08 46.54 -85.00
N ALA A 14 11.83 46.23 -83.73
CA ALA A 14 10.62 46.45 -82.91
C ALA A 14 9.37 45.57 -83.14
N LEU A 15 9.03 44.76 -82.11
CA LEU A 15 7.70 44.74 -81.47
C LEU A 15 7.77 44.01 -80.10
N GLN A 16 7.43 44.70 -79.01
CA GLN A 16 7.23 44.15 -77.67
C GLN A 16 6.01 43.21 -77.63
N LEU A 17 6.05 42.16 -76.81
CA LEU A 17 4.90 41.51 -76.13
C LEU A 17 5.38 40.36 -75.21
N ASP A 18 5.57 40.64 -73.90
CA ASP A 18 4.94 39.91 -72.77
C ASP A 18 5.32 40.58 -71.42
N PRO A 19 4.43 40.70 -70.42
CA PRO A 19 4.74 41.26 -69.11
C PRO A 19 5.37 40.22 -68.18
N ASP A 20 6.29 40.68 -67.32
CA ASP A 20 7.04 39.88 -66.34
C ASP A 20 6.15 39.08 -65.36
N PRO A 21 6.56 37.88 -64.92
CA PRO A 21 6.00 37.26 -63.71
C PRO A 21 6.56 37.95 -62.44
N GLU A 22 5.71 38.22 -61.46
CA GLU A 22 6.11 38.82 -60.16
C GLU A 22 7.31 38.08 -59.51
N PRO A 23 8.22 38.81 -58.84
CA PRO A 23 9.38 38.20 -58.20
C PRO A 23 8.93 37.24 -57.07
N ARG A 24 9.08 35.94 -57.30
CA ARG A 24 8.96 34.92 -56.24
C ARG A 24 9.98 35.20 -55.14
N ARG A 25 9.48 35.54 -53.95
CA ARG A 25 10.28 35.77 -52.74
C ARG A 25 11.07 34.50 -52.40
N ARG A 26 12.38 34.53 -52.63
CA ARG A 26 13.28 33.39 -52.33
C ARG A 26 13.37 33.22 -50.81
N PHE A 27 13.04 32.03 -50.30
CA PHE A 27 13.24 31.69 -48.89
C PHE A 27 14.73 31.81 -48.56
N SER A 28 15.05 32.61 -47.55
CA SER A 28 16.43 32.85 -47.13
C SER A 28 16.90 31.68 -46.27
N ILE A 29 17.65 30.77 -46.88
CA ILE A 29 18.23 29.57 -46.25
C ILE A 29 19.04 29.94 -45.00
N SER A 30 19.70 31.11 -45.00
CA SER A 30 20.45 31.63 -43.84
C SER A 30 19.56 31.88 -42.62
N LYS A 31 18.32 32.35 -42.81
CA LYS A 31 17.38 32.54 -41.69
C LYS A 31 16.92 31.21 -41.11
N PHE A 32 16.69 30.20 -41.95
CA PHE A 32 16.30 28.87 -41.50
C PHE A 32 17.39 28.20 -40.66
N VAL A 33 18.66 28.27 -41.09
CA VAL A 33 19.80 27.75 -40.33
C VAL A 33 19.92 28.46 -38.98
N PHE A 34 19.74 29.78 -38.92
CA PHE A 34 19.74 30.52 -37.67
C PHE A 34 18.64 30.05 -36.71
N PHE A 35 17.42 29.84 -37.21
CA PHE A 35 16.32 29.30 -36.40
C PHE A 35 16.62 27.88 -35.88
N CYS A 36 17.22 27.00 -36.69
CA CYS A 36 17.61 25.66 -36.24
C CYS A 36 18.67 25.70 -35.13
N VAL A 37 19.65 26.60 -35.24
CA VAL A 37 20.71 26.76 -34.22
C VAL A 37 20.12 27.27 -32.90
N VAL A 38 19.27 28.30 -32.96
CA VAL A 38 18.61 28.86 -31.77
C VAL A 38 17.66 27.84 -31.12
N ALA A 39 16.87 27.12 -31.92
CA ALA A 39 16.00 26.06 -31.42
C ALA A 39 16.81 24.92 -30.77
N GLY A 40 17.94 24.52 -31.36
CA GLY A 40 18.84 23.54 -30.78
C GLY A 40 19.38 23.96 -29.41
N LEU A 41 19.82 25.22 -29.28
CA LEU A 41 20.30 25.74 -28.00
C LEU A 41 19.22 25.76 -26.92
N LEU A 42 17.98 26.11 -27.27
CA LEU A 42 16.84 26.09 -26.34
C LEU A 42 16.51 24.68 -25.87
N ILE A 43 16.55 23.69 -26.77
CA ILE A 43 16.33 22.28 -26.42
C ILE A 43 17.44 21.78 -25.50
N CYS A 44 18.71 22.07 -25.81
CA CYS A 44 19.83 21.70 -24.95
C CYS A 44 19.72 22.32 -23.56
N TYR A 45 19.31 23.59 -23.47
CA TYR A 45 19.10 24.27 -22.19
C TYR A 45 17.94 23.65 -21.39
N ALA A 46 16.82 23.32 -22.04
CA ALA A 46 15.70 22.64 -21.37
C ALA A 46 16.09 21.25 -20.86
N PHE A 47 16.85 20.48 -21.63
CA PHE A 47 17.35 19.17 -21.19
C PHE A 47 18.32 19.29 -20.01
N ALA A 48 19.22 20.27 -20.02
CA ALA A 48 20.17 20.48 -18.92
C ALA A 48 19.47 20.87 -17.61
N THR A 49 18.45 21.73 -17.68
CA THR A 49 17.68 22.10 -16.49
C THR A 49 16.80 20.94 -15.99
N PHE A 50 16.25 20.14 -16.90
CA PHE A 50 15.50 18.92 -16.55
C PHE A 50 16.39 17.86 -15.88
N THR A 51 17.57 17.57 -16.41
CA THR A 51 18.48 16.58 -15.80
C THR A 51 19.06 17.06 -14.47
N ALA A 52 19.33 18.36 -14.31
CA ALA A 52 19.79 18.92 -13.04
C ALA A 52 18.70 18.82 -11.95
N SER A 53 17.47 19.22 -12.26
CA SER A 53 16.34 19.17 -11.32
C SER A 53 15.92 17.73 -10.97
N PHE A 54 15.82 16.86 -11.96
CA PHE A 54 15.51 15.45 -11.76
C PHE A 54 16.65 14.74 -11.02
N GLY A 55 17.91 15.05 -11.34
CA GLY A 55 19.08 14.52 -10.65
C GLY A 55 19.15 14.93 -9.18
N LEU A 56 18.79 16.20 -8.86
CA LEU A 56 18.73 16.68 -7.48
C LEU A 56 17.64 15.96 -6.67
N GLN A 57 16.45 15.78 -7.26
CA GLN A 57 15.35 15.05 -6.64
C GLN A 57 15.67 13.57 -6.44
N LEU A 58 16.31 12.92 -7.43
CA LEU A 58 16.72 11.52 -7.31
C LEU A 58 17.77 11.36 -6.21
N LEU A 59 18.76 12.24 -6.15
CA LEU A 59 19.76 12.24 -5.08
C LEU A 59 19.12 12.42 -3.70
N GLN A 60 18.13 13.31 -3.55
CA GLN A 60 17.40 13.46 -2.28
C GLN A 60 16.61 12.21 -1.88
N VAL A 61 16.07 11.45 -2.83
CA VAL A 61 15.36 10.20 -2.55
C VAL A 61 16.34 9.06 -2.22
N PHE A 62 17.49 8.98 -2.92
CA PHE A 62 18.49 7.93 -2.70
C PHE A 62 19.42 8.17 -1.52
N LEU A 63 19.68 9.44 -1.16
CA LEU A 63 20.46 9.84 0.02
C LEU A 63 19.57 10.25 1.20
N GLY A 64 18.25 10.27 1.03
CA GLY A 64 17.31 10.47 2.12
C GLY A 64 17.57 9.39 3.17
N GLU A 65 17.95 9.82 4.38
CA GLU A 65 18.32 8.90 5.45
C GLU A 65 17.23 7.84 5.62
N PRO A 66 17.59 6.53 5.71
CA PRO A 66 16.61 5.51 6.04
C PRO A 66 16.00 5.89 7.39
N HIS A 67 14.68 6.07 7.43
CA HIS A 67 13.90 6.53 8.58
C HIS A 67 14.60 6.30 9.93
N PRO A 68 15.24 7.33 10.52
CA PRO A 68 15.98 7.16 11.78
C PRO A 68 15.07 6.73 12.94
N GLU A 69 13.77 7.00 12.84
CA GLU A 69 12.74 6.50 13.78
C GLU A 69 12.66 4.97 13.86
N VAL A 70 13.15 4.22 12.87
CA VAL A 70 13.07 2.75 12.88
C VAL A 70 14.28 2.10 13.56
N TYR A 71 15.39 2.82 13.73
CA TYR A 71 16.62 2.32 14.37
C TYR A 71 16.91 3.03 15.69
N GLN A 72 15.99 2.95 16.65
CA GLN A 72 16.23 3.50 17.98
C GLN A 72 16.86 2.45 18.90
N ASN A 73 18.18 2.56 19.12
CA ASN A 73 18.96 1.72 20.04
C ASN A 73 18.92 2.24 21.50
N GLN A 74 17.91 3.03 21.86
CA GLN A 74 17.80 3.57 23.21
C GLN A 74 17.09 2.58 24.14
N THR A 75 17.65 2.38 25.32
CA THR A 75 16.99 1.58 26.37
C THR A 75 15.80 2.35 26.95
N TRP A 76 14.80 1.64 27.47
CA TRP A 76 13.62 2.27 28.09
C TRP A 76 14.00 3.26 29.20
N GLN A 77 15.03 2.98 30.01
CA GLN A 77 15.48 3.90 31.06
C GLN A 77 16.03 5.21 30.49
N GLN A 78 16.73 5.16 29.35
CA GLN A 78 17.25 6.35 28.69
C GLN A 78 16.14 7.17 28.05
N ALA A 79 15.13 6.53 27.45
CA ALA A 79 13.95 7.20 26.92
C ALA A 79 13.12 7.88 28.01
N LEU A 80 13.01 7.24 29.18
CA LEU A 80 12.35 7.81 30.35
C LEU A 80 13.07 9.06 30.86
N ALA A 81 14.40 9.03 30.88
CA ALA A 81 15.25 10.14 31.31
C ALA A 81 15.28 11.30 30.29
N SER A 82 15.15 10.99 28.99
CA SER A 82 15.16 11.98 27.91
C SER A 82 13.78 12.55 27.58
N GLY A 83 12.70 11.98 28.12
CA GLY A 83 11.32 12.40 27.85
C GLY A 83 10.72 11.89 26.54
N HIS A 84 11.43 11.03 25.80
CA HIS A 84 11.02 10.48 24.50
C HIS A 84 10.32 9.11 24.65
N GLN A 85 9.38 9.01 25.59
CA GLN A 85 8.73 7.75 25.97
C GLN A 85 7.86 7.15 24.85
N SER A 86 7.37 7.98 23.94
CA SER A 86 6.53 7.57 22.81
C SER A 86 7.32 7.01 21.63
N GLU A 87 8.63 7.23 21.60
CA GLU A 87 9.48 6.79 20.50
C GLU A 87 10.01 5.36 20.74
N VAL A 88 10.21 4.99 22.01
CA VAL A 88 10.70 3.65 22.37
C VAL A 88 9.54 2.71 22.65
N VAL A 89 9.42 1.68 21.81
CA VAL A 89 8.48 0.59 22.03
C VAL A 89 8.92 -0.23 23.25
N ARG A 90 8.10 -0.21 24.30
CA ARG A 90 8.28 -1.07 25.46
C ARG A 90 7.64 -2.44 25.19
N PRO A 91 8.39 -3.56 25.26
CA PRO A 91 7.76 -4.88 25.22
C PRO A 91 6.85 -5.05 26.45
N LEU A 92 5.70 -5.69 26.25
CA LEU A 92 4.72 -5.94 27.32
C LEU A 92 5.29 -6.79 28.47
N ILE A 93 6.29 -7.62 28.16
CA ILE A 93 7.00 -8.49 29.10
C ILE A 93 8.49 -8.21 28.98
N ASP A 94 9.13 -7.92 30.10
CA ASP A 94 10.59 -7.72 30.21
C ASP A 94 11.30 -9.00 30.72
N GLY A 95 12.62 -9.09 30.57
CA GLY A 95 13.42 -10.27 30.94
C GLY A 95 13.41 -10.64 32.43
N GLU A 96 13.07 -9.68 33.29
CA GLU A 96 12.94 -9.89 34.74
C GLU A 96 11.54 -10.34 35.17
N GLN A 97 10.53 -10.07 34.34
CA GLN A 97 9.14 -10.36 34.68
C GLN A 97 8.81 -11.83 34.46
N SER A 98 7.98 -12.36 35.35
CA SER A 98 7.41 -13.70 35.21
C SER A 98 5.97 -13.63 34.71
N TYR A 99 5.56 -14.56 33.86
CA TYR A 99 4.20 -14.64 33.33
C TYR A 99 3.64 -16.05 33.42
N ASP A 100 2.31 -16.13 33.50
CA ASP A 100 1.57 -17.38 33.47
C ASP A 100 0.95 -17.55 32.08
N VAL A 101 0.86 -18.80 31.60
CA VAL A 101 0.23 -19.14 30.32
C VAL A 101 -1.04 -19.93 30.60
N LEU A 102 -2.18 -19.29 30.30
CA LEU A 102 -3.48 -19.92 30.32
C LEU A 102 -3.79 -20.47 28.93
N VAL A 103 -4.29 -21.71 28.89
CA VAL A 103 -4.72 -22.36 27.67
C VAL A 103 -6.17 -22.78 27.83
N THR A 104 -6.98 -22.40 26.84
CA THR A 104 -8.37 -22.84 26.72
C THR A 104 -8.52 -23.62 25.42
N VAL A 105 -9.09 -24.83 25.51
CA VAL A 105 -9.40 -25.66 24.35
C VAL A 105 -10.90 -25.64 24.14
N TRP A 106 -11.31 -25.28 22.93
CA TRP A 106 -12.71 -25.17 22.52
C TRP A 106 -13.09 -26.33 21.61
N LEU A 107 -14.32 -26.81 21.76
CA LEU A 107 -14.91 -27.84 20.93
C LEU A 107 -16.22 -27.31 20.34
N ARG A 108 -16.46 -27.63 19.06
CA ARG A 108 -17.72 -27.29 18.41
C ARG A 108 -18.88 -28.06 19.06
N ARG A 109 -19.95 -27.34 19.39
CA ARG A 109 -21.22 -27.90 19.86
C ARG A 109 -21.95 -28.64 18.74
N THR A 110 -22.72 -29.65 19.10
CA THR A 110 -23.71 -30.30 18.25
C THR A 110 -24.88 -29.36 17.95
N GLU A 111 -25.70 -29.66 16.93
CA GLU A 111 -26.87 -28.83 16.62
C GLU A 111 -27.90 -28.80 17.76
N GLU A 112 -28.08 -29.90 18.47
CA GLU A 112 -28.96 -29.99 19.65
C GLU A 112 -28.49 -29.04 20.76
N GLU A 113 -27.20 -29.10 21.11
CA GLU A 113 -26.60 -28.21 22.11
C GLU A 113 -26.64 -26.72 21.68
N LYS A 114 -26.49 -26.43 20.38
CA LYS A 114 -26.66 -25.07 19.85
C LYS A 114 -28.08 -24.56 20.05
N ASP A 115 -29.08 -25.40 19.79
CA ASP A 115 -30.48 -25.02 19.95
C ASP A 115 -30.84 -24.78 21.42
N ASP A 116 -30.30 -25.57 22.33
CA ASP A 116 -30.49 -25.36 23.76
C ASP A 116 -29.80 -24.07 24.24
N MET A 117 -28.57 -23.82 23.80
CA MET A 117 -27.87 -22.55 24.09
C MET A 117 -28.64 -21.33 23.55
N ARG A 118 -29.23 -21.43 22.36
CA ARG A 118 -30.10 -20.37 21.79
C ARG A 118 -31.37 -20.13 22.62
N LYS A 119 -31.91 -21.16 23.28
CA LYS A 119 -33.06 -21.02 24.19
C LYS A 119 -32.62 -20.35 25.49
N GLU A 120 -31.52 -20.81 26.09
CA GLU A 120 -30.96 -20.26 27.32
C GLU A 120 -30.61 -18.77 27.16
N MET A 121 -29.91 -18.39 26.08
CA MET A 121 -29.61 -16.99 25.79
C MET A 121 -30.86 -16.12 25.62
N ARG A 122 -31.96 -16.68 25.10
CA ARG A 122 -33.25 -15.97 24.99
C ARG A 122 -33.84 -15.75 26.37
N GLU A 123 -33.78 -16.75 27.24
CA GLU A 123 -34.26 -16.65 28.61
C GLU A 123 -33.47 -15.62 29.42
N ILE A 124 -32.13 -15.68 29.39
CA ILE A 124 -31.26 -14.69 30.05
C ILE A 124 -31.59 -13.27 29.57
N ARG A 125 -31.80 -13.07 28.26
CA ARG A 125 -32.19 -11.77 27.72
C ARG A 125 -33.52 -11.31 28.29
N ASN A 126 -34.53 -12.16 28.30
CA ASN A 126 -35.85 -11.84 28.84
C ASN A 126 -35.78 -11.51 30.35
N THR A 127 -34.96 -12.23 31.10
CA THR A 127 -34.70 -11.94 32.52
C THR A 127 -33.99 -10.60 32.69
N LEU A 128 -32.95 -10.33 31.90
CA LEU A 128 -32.21 -9.07 31.95
C LEU A 128 -33.08 -7.87 31.56
N ASP A 129 -33.97 -8.02 30.58
CA ASP A 129 -34.94 -6.99 30.18
C ASP A 129 -35.99 -6.74 31.28
N SER A 130 -36.31 -7.77 32.09
CA SER A 130 -37.20 -7.64 33.25
C SER A 130 -36.57 -6.83 34.38
N TYR A 131 -35.26 -6.94 34.61
CA TYR A 131 -34.50 -6.03 35.46
C TYR A 131 -34.21 -4.76 34.67
N LYS A 132 -35.20 -3.86 34.60
CA LYS A 132 -35.17 -2.54 33.93
C LYS A 132 -33.89 -1.76 34.26
N THR A 133 -32.80 -2.10 33.58
CA THR A 133 -31.50 -1.50 33.75
C THR A 133 -31.40 -0.48 32.64
N GLU A 134 -31.32 0.80 32.99
CA GLU A 134 -31.10 1.92 32.07
C GLU A 134 -29.71 1.86 31.39
N MET A 135 -29.12 0.68 31.24
CA MET A 135 -27.86 0.48 30.56
C MET A 135 -28.15 0.39 29.08
N LYS A 136 -28.19 1.57 28.46
CA LYS A 136 -28.32 1.73 27.01
C LYS A 136 -27.01 1.31 26.35
N TRP A 137 -26.79 -0.01 26.28
CA TRP A 137 -25.70 -0.61 25.52
C TRP A 137 -25.87 -0.17 24.08
N LYS A 138 -24.98 0.71 23.60
CA LYS A 138 -24.91 1.05 22.18
C LYS A 138 -24.63 -0.24 21.42
N ASP A 139 -25.40 -0.49 20.37
CA ASP A 139 -25.30 -1.60 19.41
C ASP A 139 -23.94 -1.63 18.68
N TYR A 140 -22.84 -1.77 19.40
CA TYR A 140 -21.54 -2.07 18.81
C TYR A 140 -21.44 -3.58 18.66
N GLU A 141 -21.42 -4.05 17.42
CA GLU A 141 -20.68 -5.25 16.97
C GLU A 141 -20.83 -6.49 17.89
N TYR A 142 -22.05 -6.73 18.36
CA TYR A 142 -22.38 -7.82 19.29
C TYR A 142 -22.77 -9.12 18.57
N ASN A 143 -22.67 -9.18 17.24
CA ASN A 143 -23.09 -10.34 16.47
C ASN A 143 -21.98 -11.38 16.30
N ASP A 144 -20.72 -10.96 16.17
CA ASP A 144 -19.60 -11.86 15.84
C ASP A 144 -19.31 -12.84 17.00
N TYR A 145 -19.09 -12.33 18.21
CA TYR A 145 -18.81 -13.15 19.40
C TYR A 145 -19.97 -14.04 19.85
N LYS A 146 -21.20 -13.71 19.43
CA LYS A 146 -22.40 -14.44 19.84
C LYS A 146 -22.58 -15.73 19.04
N GLU A 147 -22.13 -15.74 17.79
CA GLU A 147 -22.08 -16.95 16.99
C GLU A 147 -21.07 -17.93 17.58
N ASP A 148 -19.86 -17.49 17.93
CA ASP A 148 -18.85 -18.35 18.57
C ASP A 148 -19.35 -18.93 19.89
N LEU A 149 -20.00 -18.12 20.73
CA LEU A 149 -20.62 -18.57 21.98
C LEU A 149 -21.73 -19.60 21.78
N ILE A 150 -22.40 -19.64 20.63
CA ILE A 150 -23.40 -20.66 20.30
C ILE A 150 -22.68 -21.89 19.74
N HIS A 151 -21.67 -21.71 18.91
CA HIS A 151 -21.02 -22.78 18.17
C HIS A 151 -19.96 -23.53 18.96
N GLU A 152 -19.36 -22.93 19.98
CA GLU A 152 -18.18 -23.48 20.66
C GLU A 152 -18.34 -23.51 22.18
N GLN A 153 -17.89 -24.62 22.78
CA GLN A 153 -17.82 -24.80 24.23
C GLN A 153 -16.40 -25.12 24.69
N PRO A 154 -15.95 -24.57 25.82
CA PRO A 154 -14.62 -24.88 26.35
C PRO A 154 -14.65 -26.28 26.99
N ILE A 155 -13.73 -27.14 26.57
CA ILE A 155 -13.53 -28.49 27.15
C ILE A 155 -12.34 -28.55 28.11
N PHE A 156 -11.48 -27.53 28.08
CA PHE A 156 -10.36 -27.35 29.00
C PHE A 156 -10.08 -25.86 29.14
N SER A 157 -9.80 -25.40 30.37
CA SER A 157 -9.33 -24.03 30.62
C SER A 157 -8.51 -24.04 31.91
N ASP A 158 -7.19 -23.95 31.81
CA ASP A 158 -6.31 -23.86 32.98
C ASP A 158 -4.98 -23.20 32.63
N ILE A 159 -4.25 -22.80 33.66
CA ILE A 159 -2.89 -22.29 33.58
C ILE A 159 -1.93 -23.47 33.49
N VAL A 160 -1.38 -23.68 32.30
CA VAL A 160 -0.51 -24.81 31.99
C VAL A 160 0.96 -24.52 32.27
N PHE A 161 1.33 -23.24 32.31
CA PHE A 161 2.64 -22.82 32.77
C PHE A 161 2.52 -21.64 33.74
N ARG A 162 3.28 -21.69 34.83
CA ARG A 162 3.31 -20.63 35.85
C ARG A 162 4.71 -20.07 35.99
N GLY A 163 4.81 -18.76 36.13
CA GLY A 163 6.04 -18.07 36.45
C GLY A 163 7.15 -18.17 35.39
N LEU A 164 6.78 -18.32 34.11
CA LEU A 164 7.72 -18.37 33.01
C LEU A 164 8.51 -17.07 32.88
N LYS A 165 9.78 -17.16 32.52
CA LYS A 165 10.62 -16.04 32.11
C LYS A 165 10.96 -16.14 30.62
N LEU A 166 11.30 -15.02 29.98
CA LEU A 166 11.68 -14.98 28.56
C LEU A 166 12.91 -15.85 28.20
N ARG A 167 13.71 -16.24 29.20
CA ARG A 167 14.86 -17.14 29.03
C ARG A 167 14.47 -18.62 29.00
N ASP A 168 13.28 -18.95 29.48
CA ASP A 168 12.80 -20.33 29.54
C ASP A 168 12.28 -20.69 28.14
N ARG A 169 12.92 -21.68 27.51
CA ARG A 169 12.66 -22.10 26.13
C ARG A 169 12.42 -23.59 26.08
N ASP A 170 11.78 -24.05 25.01
CA ASP A 170 11.59 -25.47 24.70
C ASP A 170 10.88 -26.24 25.83
N MET A 171 9.87 -25.61 26.43
CA MET A 171 9.04 -26.21 27.47
C MET A 171 7.80 -26.88 26.88
N PHE A 172 7.47 -28.06 27.40
CA PHE A 172 6.35 -28.87 26.94
C PHE A 172 5.47 -29.28 28.11
N VAL A 173 4.18 -29.38 27.85
CA VAL A 173 3.16 -29.86 28.80
C VAL A 173 2.19 -30.75 28.03
N GLU A 174 1.94 -31.94 28.57
CA GLU A 174 0.95 -32.86 28.02
C GLU A 174 -0.38 -32.66 28.74
N ILE A 175 -1.43 -32.37 27.97
CA ILE A 175 -2.77 -32.14 28.49
C ILE A 175 -3.64 -33.32 28.06
N PRO A 176 -4.04 -34.21 28.98
CA PRO A 176 -4.94 -35.31 28.64
C PRO A 176 -6.34 -34.77 28.40
N LEU A 177 -6.78 -34.76 27.14
CA LEU A 177 -8.12 -34.33 26.74
C LEU A 177 -9.02 -35.53 26.47
N GLN A 178 -10.25 -35.49 26.99
CA GLN A 178 -11.31 -36.42 26.61
C GLN A 178 -12.21 -35.72 25.59
N ILE A 179 -12.15 -36.17 24.33
CA ILE A 179 -12.92 -35.54 23.26
C ILE A 179 -14.15 -36.41 22.97
N PRO A 180 -15.38 -35.89 23.16
CA PRO A 180 -16.59 -36.61 22.79
C PRO A 180 -16.63 -36.79 21.27
N THR A 181 -16.64 -38.03 20.81
CA THR A 181 -16.56 -38.36 19.38
C THR A 181 -17.89 -38.17 18.65
N GLN A 182 -18.99 -37.98 19.37
CA GLN A 182 -20.33 -37.79 18.83
C GLN A 182 -20.39 -36.57 17.89
N VAL A 183 -19.62 -35.53 18.19
CA VAL A 183 -19.53 -34.30 17.37
C VAL A 183 -19.01 -34.60 15.95
N PHE A 184 -18.16 -35.60 15.79
CA PHE A 184 -17.58 -35.97 14.48
C PHE A 184 -18.43 -36.95 13.69
N MET A 185 -19.44 -37.57 14.31
CA MET A 185 -20.31 -38.56 13.64
C MET A 185 -21.40 -37.93 12.76
N VAL A 186 -21.59 -36.61 12.84
CA VAL A 186 -22.68 -35.90 12.14
C VAL A 186 -22.41 -35.75 10.63
N GLU A 187 -21.16 -35.91 10.16
CA GLU A 187 -20.78 -35.70 8.75
C GLU A 187 -20.52 -36.97 7.94
N THR A 188 -20.85 -38.17 8.44
CA THR A 188 -20.67 -39.43 7.67
C THR A 188 -21.95 -40.02 7.07
N LEU A 189 -23.02 -39.23 6.92
CA LEU A 189 -24.21 -39.60 6.16
C LEU A 189 -24.37 -38.76 4.88
N VAL A 190 -23.59 -39.16 3.86
CA VAL A 190 -24.02 -39.44 2.48
C VAL A 190 -24.67 -38.32 1.63
N HIS A 191 -24.02 -38.06 0.47
CA HIS A 191 -24.51 -37.74 -0.88
C HIS A 191 -25.80 -36.93 -1.11
#